data_AF-A0A2V4D5M4-F1
#
_entry.id   AF-A0A2V4D5M4-F1
#
_cell.length_a   1.000
_cell.length_b   1.000
_cell.length_c   1.000
_cell.angle_alpha   90.00
_cell.angle_beta   90.00
_cell.angle_gamma   90.00
#
_symmetry.space_group_name_H-M   'P 1'
#
loop_
_entity.id
_entity.type
_entity.pdbx_description
1 polymer ?
#
loop_
_entity_poly.entity_id
_entity_poly.type
_entity_poly.pdbx_seq_one_letter_code
_entity_poly.pdbx_strand_id
1 'polypeptide(L)'
;MEYIRYAYISVLGLLIVLSGCFGLTSDGSADDAEEDVGHNLAPVVTASWMGDSSPTLSTAINPGWNVTVYHAMTDWDGSISNAGWDIDLDGTIDYQISSSQGLTTIFISETIVVNSSLTGPMTSIVFGALDDDGDWSSSPLIRLTLPTYPSGTLNTYTAEDADDAANDAAGGADTLIRMQMT
;
A
#
# COMPACT_ATOMS: atom_id res chain seq x y z
N MET A 1 49.38 -25.06 28.99
CA MET A 1 47.91 -24.94 29.12
C MET A 1 47.52 -23.74 29.98
N GLU A 2 48.14 -23.55 31.15
CA GLU A 2 47.94 -22.38 32.03
C GLU A 2 48.23 -21.03 31.35
N TYR A 3 49.39 -20.90 30.68
CA TYR A 3 49.79 -19.65 30.01
C TYR A 3 48.82 -19.16 28.93
N ILE A 4 48.19 -20.07 28.19
CA ILE A 4 47.19 -19.73 27.18
C ILE A 4 45.93 -19.21 27.86
N ARG A 5 45.51 -19.81 28.98
CA ARG A 5 44.36 -19.32 29.77
C ARG A 5 44.61 -17.92 30.30
N TYR A 6 45.80 -17.63 30.82
CA TYR A 6 46.14 -16.29 31.29
C TYR A 6 46.16 -15.25 30.16
N ALA A 7 46.62 -15.62 28.97
CA ALA A 7 46.58 -14.75 27.79
C ALA A 7 45.14 -14.47 27.31
N TYR A 8 44.25 -15.47 27.33
CA TYR A 8 42.84 -15.26 26.98
C TYR A 8 42.12 -14.38 28.01
N ILE A 9 42.40 -14.56 29.30
CA ILE A 9 41.78 -13.76 30.37
C ILE A 9 42.24 -12.30 30.29
N SER A 10 43.52 -12.05 30.00
CA SER A 10 44.04 -10.67 29.88
C SER A 10 43.52 -9.97 28.63
N VAL A 11 43.45 -10.66 27.48
CA VAL A 11 42.89 -10.10 26.25
C VAL A 11 41.40 -9.81 26.41
N LEU A 12 40.64 -10.72 27.02
CA LEU A 12 39.20 -10.51 27.26
C LEU A 12 38.95 -9.35 28.23
N GLY A 13 39.75 -9.23 29.30
CA GLY A 13 39.67 -8.10 30.23
C GLY A 13 40.00 -6.76 29.56
N LEU A 14 41.02 -6.74 28.69
CA LEU A 14 41.38 -5.55 27.92
C LEU A 14 40.27 -5.16 26.94
N LEU A 15 39.63 -6.15 26.30
CA LEU A 15 38.57 -5.93 25.34
C LEU A 15 37.31 -5.36 26.00
N ILE A 16 36.98 -5.79 27.22
CA ILE A 16 35.87 -5.25 28.03
C ILE A 16 36.11 -3.79 28.45
N VAL A 17 37.37 -3.43 28.75
CA VAL A 17 37.76 -2.04 29.08
C VAL A 17 37.78 -1.15 27.85
N LEU A 18 38.31 -1.63 26.70
CA LEU A 18 38.29 -0.88 25.44
C LEU A 18 36.89 -0.75 24.83
N SER A 19 35.98 -1.69 25.08
CA SER A 19 34.60 -1.64 24.58
C SER A 19 33.69 -0.68 25.38
N GLY A 20 34.26 0.15 26.27
CA GLY A 20 33.53 1.27 26.88
C GLY A 20 32.43 0.89 27.88
N CYS A 21 32.40 -0.36 28.37
CA CYS A 21 31.33 -0.83 29.25
C CYS A 21 31.51 -0.45 30.74
N PHE A 22 32.59 0.26 31.10
CA PHE A 22 32.79 0.84 32.43
C PHE A 22 33.07 2.34 32.29
N GLY A 23 32.03 3.15 32.48
CA GLY A 23 32.11 4.61 32.53
C GLY A 23 32.90 5.11 33.73
N LEU A 24 34.23 5.15 33.60
CA LEU A 24 35.14 5.89 34.47
C LEU A 24 35.89 6.93 33.64
N THR A 25 35.18 7.95 33.18
CA THR A 25 35.77 9.24 32.84
C THR A 25 35.19 10.28 33.78
N SER A 26 35.86 10.48 34.92
CA SER A 26 35.71 11.71 35.68
C SER A 26 36.70 12.73 35.13
N ASP A 27 36.16 13.87 34.74
CA ASP A 27 36.80 15.17 34.52
C ASP A 27 37.30 15.50 33.11
N GLY A 28 36.82 16.65 32.60
CA GLY A 28 37.27 17.28 31.36
C GLY A 28 36.17 17.69 30.37
N SER A 29 35.26 18.58 30.79
CA SER A 29 34.43 19.46 29.95
C SER A 29 34.07 18.99 28.52
N ALA A 30 32.93 18.32 28.40
CA ALA A 30 32.08 18.44 27.23
C ALA A 30 30.70 18.84 27.76
N ASP A 31 30.26 20.02 27.33
CA ASP A 31 28.94 20.58 27.55
C ASP A 31 27.95 19.81 26.66
N ASP A 32 27.78 18.51 26.91
CA ASP A 32 26.67 17.73 26.38
C ASP A 32 25.71 17.51 27.55
N ALA A 33 24.93 18.56 27.82
CA ALA A 33 23.52 18.31 28.06
C ALA A 33 22.97 17.69 26.77
N GLU A 34 23.26 16.40 26.55
CA GLU A 34 22.30 15.54 25.90
C GLU A 34 21.10 15.58 26.84
N GLU A 35 20.23 16.56 26.58
CA GLU A 35 18.83 16.43 26.86
C GLU A 35 18.51 14.98 26.49
N ASP A 36 18.09 14.20 27.47
CA ASP A 36 17.49 12.89 27.23
C ASP A 36 16.24 13.19 26.42
N VAL A 37 16.43 13.48 25.12
CA VAL A 37 15.39 13.58 24.11
C VAL A 37 14.91 12.16 24.08
N GLY A 38 13.91 11.90 24.93
CA GLY A 38 13.32 10.57 25.09
C GLY A 38 13.17 10.01 23.70
N HIS A 39 13.84 8.90 23.44
CA HIS A 39 13.96 8.31 22.11
C HIS A 39 12.59 8.31 21.45
N ASN A 40 12.37 9.21 20.50
CA ASN A 40 11.12 9.25 19.76
C ASN A 40 11.12 8.14 18.71
N LEU A 41 10.05 7.37 18.68
CA LEU A 41 9.87 6.21 17.84
C LEU A 41 8.78 6.52 16.83
N ALA A 42 9.19 6.57 15.56
CA ALA A 42 8.26 6.67 14.45
C ALA A 42 7.04 5.73 14.64
N PRO A 43 5.82 6.19 14.31
CA PRO A 43 4.61 5.41 14.53
C PRO A 43 4.68 4.00 13.94
N VAL A 44 4.04 3.04 14.59
CA VAL A 44 3.86 1.70 14.03
C VAL A 44 2.53 1.65 13.31
N VAL A 45 2.57 1.39 12.00
CA VAL A 45 1.37 1.32 11.16
C VAL A 45 1.21 -0.04 10.50
N THR A 46 -0.04 -0.42 10.25
CA THR A 46 -0.39 -1.57 9.42
C THR A 46 -1.64 -1.25 8.62
N ALA A 47 -1.71 -1.79 7.41
CA ALA A 47 -2.83 -1.55 6.53
C ALA A 47 -3.05 -2.75 5.61
N SER A 48 -4.28 -2.91 5.15
CA SER A 48 -4.64 -4.00 4.23
C SER A 48 -5.83 -3.61 3.37
N TRP A 49 -5.88 -4.13 2.16
CA TRP A 49 -7.07 -4.04 1.33
C TRP A 49 -8.02 -5.20 1.65
N MET A 50 -9.31 -4.91 1.79
CA MET A 50 -10.32 -5.91 2.16
C MET A 50 -10.76 -6.81 0.99
N GLY A 51 -10.24 -6.57 -0.21
CA GLY A 51 -10.54 -7.35 -1.41
C GLY A 51 -11.85 -6.97 -2.09
N ASP A 52 -12.55 -5.94 -1.60
CA ASP A 52 -13.74 -5.39 -2.21
C ASP A 52 -13.42 -4.19 -3.10
N SER A 53 -14.21 -4.05 -4.17
CA SER A 53 -14.13 -2.90 -5.06
C SER A 53 -15.44 -2.80 -5.83
N SER A 54 -16.00 -1.58 -5.87
CA SER A 54 -17.25 -1.31 -6.58
C SER A 54 -17.02 -0.19 -7.60
N PRO A 55 -17.18 -0.45 -8.91
CA PRO A 55 -16.99 0.56 -9.93
C PRO A 55 -18.11 1.61 -9.89
N THR A 56 -17.76 2.87 -10.05
CA THR A 56 -18.72 3.95 -10.35
C THR A 56 -18.88 4.04 -11.87
N LEU A 57 -20.01 3.57 -12.41
CA LEU A 57 -20.22 3.41 -13.85
C LEU A 57 -20.18 4.74 -14.66
N SER A 58 -19.85 4.59 -15.95
CA SER A 58 -19.39 5.57 -16.96
C SER A 58 -20.21 6.87 -17.19
N THR A 59 -21.34 7.08 -16.52
CA THR A 59 -22.08 8.37 -16.59
C THR A 59 -21.58 9.38 -15.56
N ALA A 60 -20.65 9.00 -14.69
CA ALA A 60 -20.03 9.88 -13.72
C ALA A 60 -18.95 10.77 -14.39
N ILE A 61 -18.86 12.03 -13.97
CA ILE A 61 -17.82 12.99 -14.39
C ILE A 61 -16.41 12.50 -14.00
N ASN A 62 -16.32 11.52 -13.08
CA ASN A 62 -15.08 10.93 -12.61
C ASN A 62 -15.28 9.40 -12.41
N PRO A 63 -15.04 8.56 -13.44
CA PRO A 63 -15.16 7.11 -13.32
C PRO A 63 -14.02 6.55 -12.46
N GLY A 64 -14.32 5.54 -11.66
CA GLY A 64 -13.34 4.93 -10.76
C GLY A 64 -13.93 3.80 -9.92
N TRP A 65 -13.30 3.50 -8.78
CA TRP A 65 -13.71 2.44 -7.88
C TRP A 65 -13.75 2.92 -6.43
N ASN A 66 -14.80 2.56 -5.71
CA ASN A 66 -14.80 2.63 -4.25
C ASN A 66 -14.20 1.32 -3.72
N VAL A 67 -13.17 1.40 -2.90
CA VAL A 67 -12.51 0.24 -2.27
C VAL A 67 -12.52 0.41 -0.76
N THR A 68 -12.70 -0.68 0.00
CA THR A 68 -12.58 -0.66 1.45
C THR A 68 -11.23 -1.19 1.91
N VAL A 69 -10.61 -0.40 2.77
CA VAL A 69 -9.25 -0.64 3.27
C VAL A 69 -9.26 -0.58 4.79
N TYR A 70 -8.50 -1.47 5.40
CA TYR A 70 -8.23 -1.49 6.84
C TYR A 70 -6.96 -0.72 7.14
N HIS A 71 -7.00 0.04 8.23
CA HIS A 71 -5.83 0.70 8.82
C HIS A 71 -5.75 0.45 10.31
N ALA A 72 -4.54 0.45 10.84
CA ALA A 72 -4.25 0.66 12.25
C ALA A 72 -2.89 1.36 12.43
N MET A 73 -2.80 2.17 13.47
CA MET A 73 -1.62 2.94 13.83
C MET A 73 -1.52 3.10 15.35
N THR A 74 -0.30 3.10 15.85
CA THR A 74 0.02 3.39 17.25
C THR A 74 1.35 4.10 17.32
N ASP A 75 1.48 4.92 18.35
CA ASP A 75 2.67 5.65 18.71
C ASP A 75 2.84 5.44 20.22
N TRP A 76 4.04 5.09 20.66
CA TRP A 76 4.30 4.57 22.01
C TRP A 76 4.81 5.64 22.97
N ASP A 77 5.26 6.76 22.44
CA ASP A 77 6.01 7.81 23.11
C ASP A 77 5.54 9.21 22.75
N GLY A 78 4.70 9.34 21.73
CA GLY A 78 4.15 10.61 21.29
C GLY A 78 2.65 10.58 21.02
N SER A 79 2.26 11.47 20.11
CA SER A 79 0.93 11.50 19.51
C SER A 79 1.03 11.66 18.01
N ILE A 80 0.26 10.87 17.27
CA ILE A 80 0.20 10.99 15.81
C ILE A 80 -0.44 12.33 15.41
N SER A 81 0.34 13.17 14.73
CA SER A 81 -0.07 14.50 14.26
C SER A 81 -0.82 14.47 12.93
N ASN A 82 -0.49 13.51 12.05
CA ASN A 82 -1.17 13.31 10.77
C ASN A 82 -1.15 11.84 10.37
N ALA A 83 -2.23 11.34 9.77
CA ALA A 83 -2.26 9.99 9.23
C ALA A 83 -3.30 9.87 8.13
N GLY A 84 -3.13 8.91 7.23
CA GLY A 84 -4.07 8.71 6.15
C GLY A 84 -3.52 7.91 4.98
N TRP A 85 -4.31 7.89 3.91
CA TRP A 85 -3.98 7.20 2.67
C TRP A 85 -3.38 8.17 1.66
N ASP A 86 -2.28 7.76 1.05
CA ASP A 86 -1.73 8.31 -0.19
C ASP A 86 -2.05 7.30 -1.29
N ILE A 87 -2.93 7.70 -2.22
CA ILE A 87 -3.51 6.84 -3.24
C ILE A 87 -2.89 7.03 -4.62
N ASP A 88 -2.20 8.14 -4.85
CA ASP A 88 -1.48 8.41 -6.10
C ASP A 88 0.05 8.36 -5.95
N LEU A 89 0.53 8.11 -4.74
CA LEU A 89 1.92 7.93 -4.34
C LEU A 89 2.78 9.17 -4.54
N ASP A 90 2.21 10.37 -4.38
CA ASP A 90 2.91 11.64 -4.50
C ASP A 90 3.67 12.06 -3.21
N GLY A 91 3.50 11.32 -2.12
CA GLY A 91 4.09 11.60 -0.82
C GLY A 91 3.23 12.50 0.09
N THR A 92 2.00 12.82 -0.33
CA THR A 92 1.02 13.59 0.42
C THR A 92 -0.18 12.71 0.79
N ILE A 93 -0.75 12.92 1.98
CA ILE A 93 -1.97 12.22 2.37
C ILE A 93 -3.17 12.80 1.60
N ASP A 94 -3.86 11.96 0.83
CA ASP A 94 -5.10 12.27 0.13
C ASP A 94 -6.34 12.10 1.01
N TYR A 95 -6.37 11.04 1.82
CA TYR A 95 -7.48 10.71 2.72
C TYR A 95 -7.01 10.69 4.16
N GLN A 96 -7.27 11.79 4.86
CA GLN A 96 -6.88 11.93 6.26
C GLN A 96 -7.72 11.05 7.20
N ILE A 97 -7.05 10.45 8.18
CA ILE A 97 -7.58 9.51 9.16
C ILE A 97 -7.14 9.94 10.55
N SER A 98 -8.08 9.98 11.48
CA SER A 98 -7.83 10.34 12.89
C SER A 98 -8.10 9.18 13.87
N SER A 99 -8.76 8.11 13.43
CA SER A 99 -8.96 6.93 14.27
C SER A 99 -7.72 6.04 14.26
N SER A 100 -7.33 5.54 15.43
CA SER A 100 -6.17 4.63 15.57
C SER A 100 -6.34 3.31 14.80
N GLN A 101 -7.57 2.90 14.51
CA GLN A 101 -7.87 1.76 13.65
C GLN A 101 -9.26 1.88 13.03
N GLY A 102 -9.50 1.17 11.93
CA GLY A 102 -10.83 1.08 11.34
C GLY A 102 -10.84 0.60 9.90
N LEU A 103 -12.02 0.71 9.30
CA LEU A 103 -12.22 0.55 7.86
C LEU A 103 -12.52 1.92 7.26
N THR A 104 -11.91 2.20 6.12
CA THR A 104 -12.13 3.42 5.33
C THR A 104 -12.54 3.01 3.92
N THR A 105 -13.52 3.70 3.34
CA THR A 105 -13.81 3.61 1.91
C THR A 105 -13.12 4.76 1.20
N ILE A 106 -12.19 4.45 0.29
CA ILE A 106 -11.47 5.43 -0.52
C ILE A 106 -11.89 5.28 -1.99
N PHE A 107 -11.84 6.39 -2.73
CA PHE A 107 -12.15 6.41 -4.16
C PHE A 107 -10.86 6.43 -4.98
N ILE A 108 -10.71 5.45 -5.86
CA ILE A 108 -9.60 5.31 -6.80
C ILE A 108 -10.07 5.76 -8.18
N SER A 109 -9.53 6.88 -8.65
CA SER A 109 -9.80 7.39 -10.00
C SER A 109 -9.23 6.46 -11.07
N GLU A 110 -9.91 6.33 -12.20
CA GLU A 110 -9.36 5.64 -13.37
C GLU A 110 -8.05 6.25 -13.89
N THR A 111 -7.83 7.55 -13.64
CA THR A 111 -6.64 8.28 -14.10
C THR A 111 -5.33 7.85 -13.43
N ILE A 112 -5.41 7.21 -12.25
CA ILE A 112 -4.25 6.77 -11.46
C ILE A 112 -4.06 5.25 -11.50
N VAL A 113 -4.75 4.57 -12.42
CA VAL A 113 -4.74 3.12 -12.57
C VAL A 113 -4.01 2.73 -13.84
N VAL A 114 -3.13 1.73 -13.72
CA VAL A 114 -2.42 1.15 -14.86
C VAL A 114 -3.10 -0.14 -15.31
N ASN A 115 -3.08 -0.41 -16.61
CA ASN A 115 -3.68 -1.62 -17.16
C ASN A 115 -2.64 -2.72 -17.40
N SER A 116 -3.01 -3.95 -17.10
CA SER A 116 -2.26 -5.17 -17.45
C SER A 116 -3.16 -6.12 -18.21
N SER A 117 -2.68 -6.65 -19.34
CA SER A 117 -3.42 -7.64 -20.12
C SER A 117 -3.61 -8.98 -19.40
N LEU A 118 -2.83 -9.24 -18.34
CA LEU A 118 -2.89 -10.49 -17.57
C LEU A 118 -3.77 -10.39 -16.32
N THR A 119 -3.79 -9.22 -15.67
CA THR A 119 -4.41 -9.04 -14.35
C THR A 119 -5.51 -7.98 -14.34
N GLY A 120 -5.71 -7.27 -15.45
CA GLY A 120 -6.65 -6.15 -15.52
C GLY A 120 -6.09 -4.85 -14.92
N PRO A 121 -6.96 -3.87 -14.61
CA PRO A 121 -6.58 -2.62 -13.99
C PRO A 121 -6.00 -2.84 -12.59
N MET A 122 -4.92 -2.14 -12.29
CA MET A 122 -4.26 -2.21 -10.99
C MET A 122 -3.67 -0.86 -10.60
N THR A 123 -3.57 -0.62 -9.30
CA THR A 123 -2.82 0.50 -8.73
C THR A 123 -2.21 0.08 -7.39
N SER A 124 -1.41 0.94 -6.79
CA SER A 124 -0.87 0.73 -5.45
C SER A 124 -1.17 1.94 -4.59
N ILE A 125 -1.47 1.70 -3.33
CA ILE A 125 -1.76 2.71 -2.31
C ILE A 125 -0.88 2.47 -1.10
N VAL A 126 -0.74 3.46 -0.23
CA VAL A 126 -0.03 3.33 1.04
C VAL A 126 -0.77 4.05 2.16
N PHE A 127 -0.69 3.51 3.37
CA PHE A 127 -1.13 4.21 4.58
C PHE A 127 0.09 4.74 5.32
N GLY A 128 0.09 6.02 5.66
CA GLY A 128 1.17 6.68 6.39
C GLY A 128 0.68 7.33 7.68
N ALA A 129 1.57 7.46 8.65
CA ALA A 129 1.38 8.27 9.85
C ALA A 129 2.65 9.07 10.15
N LEU A 130 2.43 10.29 10.62
CA LEU A 130 3.40 11.27 11.05
C LEU A 130 3.22 11.51 12.53
N ASP A 131 4.33 11.40 13.24
CA ASP A 131 4.49 11.74 14.63
C ASP A 131 4.36 13.25 14.91
N ASP A 132 4.22 13.67 16.16
CA ASP A 132 4.20 15.09 16.54
C ASP A 132 5.57 15.77 16.49
N ASP A 133 6.64 15.00 16.46
CA ASP A 133 8.02 15.49 16.35
C ASP A 133 8.57 15.48 14.91
N GLY A 134 7.83 14.90 13.96
CA GLY A 134 8.15 14.91 12.53
C GLY A 134 8.59 13.57 11.94
N ASP A 135 8.68 12.50 12.74
CA ASP A 135 9.01 11.17 12.22
C ASP A 135 7.84 10.51 11.47
N TRP A 136 8.16 9.88 10.33
CA TRP A 136 7.16 9.24 9.46
C TRP A 136 7.31 7.72 9.45
N SER A 137 6.17 7.05 9.35
CA SER A 137 6.10 5.62 9.09
C SER A 137 4.99 5.29 8.11
N SER A 138 5.16 4.19 7.38
CA SER A 138 4.21 3.76 6.36
C SER A 138 4.02 2.25 6.34
N SER A 139 2.84 1.84 5.86
CA SER A 139 2.58 0.44 5.56
C SER A 139 3.42 0.01 4.36
N PRO A 140 3.60 -1.30 4.15
CA PRO A 140 3.97 -1.79 2.82
C PRO A 140 2.99 -1.28 1.76
N LEU A 141 3.47 -1.13 0.52
CA LEU A 141 2.60 -0.81 -0.61
C LEU A 141 1.52 -1.89 -0.77
N ILE A 142 0.26 -1.46 -0.83
CA ILE A 142 -0.88 -2.35 -1.00
C ILE A 142 -1.28 -2.29 -2.46
N ARG A 143 -1.13 -3.42 -3.16
CA ARG A 143 -1.58 -3.55 -4.54
C ARG A 143 -3.09 -3.79 -4.58
N LEU A 144 -3.80 -2.95 -5.32
CA LEU A 144 -5.20 -3.14 -5.66
C LEU A 144 -5.30 -3.80 -7.04
N THR A 145 -6.06 -4.87 -7.15
CA THR A 145 -6.43 -5.48 -8.44
C THR A 145 -7.91 -5.20 -8.65
N LEU A 146 -8.21 -4.28 -9.55
CA LEU A 146 -9.54 -3.73 -9.72
C LEU A 146 -10.31 -4.53 -10.78
N PRO A 147 -11.65 -4.56 -10.70
CA PRO A 147 -12.48 -5.20 -11.71
C PRO A 147 -12.43 -4.38 -13.00
N THR A 148 -13.25 -4.76 -14.00
CA THR A 148 -13.35 -4.09 -15.30
C THR A 148 -13.39 -2.55 -15.19
N TYR A 149 -12.78 -1.90 -16.19
CA TYR A 149 -12.74 -0.44 -16.29
C TYR A 149 -14.15 0.18 -16.29
N PRO A 150 -14.39 1.20 -15.45
CA PRO A 150 -15.67 1.88 -15.35
C PRO A 150 -15.99 2.72 -16.60
N SER A 151 -15.00 3.22 -17.34
CA SER A 151 -15.20 3.98 -18.60
C SER A 151 -15.33 3.13 -19.87
N GLY A 152 -15.34 1.80 -19.78
CA GLY A 152 -15.34 0.93 -20.96
C GLY A 152 -16.63 1.05 -21.79
N THR A 153 -16.51 1.40 -23.07
CA THR A 153 -17.52 1.02 -24.07
C THR A 153 -17.39 -0.49 -24.28
N LEU A 154 -18.14 -1.28 -23.52
CA LEU A 154 -18.20 -2.71 -23.74
C LEU A 154 -19.01 -2.94 -25.02
N ASN A 155 -18.30 -3.26 -26.11
CA ASN A 155 -18.95 -3.73 -27.32
C ASN A 155 -19.56 -5.10 -27.03
N THR A 156 -20.88 -5.18 -27.02
CA THR A 156 -21.56 -6.47 -26.89
C THR A 156 -21.65 -7.07 -28.28
N TYR A 157 -21.01 -8.23 -28.49
CA TYR A 157 -21.14 -8.99 -29.71
C TYR A 157 -22.21 -10.07 -29.51
N THR A 158 -23.33 -9.95 -30.21
CA THR A 158 -24.30 -11.05 -30.33
C THR A 158 -24.06 -11.78 -31.64
N ALA A 159 -24.04 -13.10 -31.57
CA ALA A 159 -24.03 -13.95 -32.74
C ALA A 159 -25.37 -14.66 -32.82
N GLU A 160 -26.05 -14.51 -33.95
CA GLU A 160 -27.27 -15.24 -34.25
C GLU A 160 -27.10 -15.94 -35.60
N ASP A 161 -27.81 -17.04 -35.75
CA ASP A 161 -27.90 -17.73 -37.03
C ASP A 161 -28.42 -16.75 -38.09
N ALA A 162 -27.84 -16.77 -39.28
CA ALA A 162 -28.16 -15.81 -40.33
C ALA A 162 -29.44 -16.23 -41.08
N ASP A 163 -30.53 -16.39 -40.33
CA ASP A 163 -31.82 -16.95 -40.75
C ASP A 163 -32.18 -16.57 -42.21
N ASP A 164 -32.18 -17.56 -43.10
CA ASP A 164 -32.58 -17.39 -44.50
C ASP A 164 -34.10 -17.27 -44.59
N ALA A 165 -34.60 -16.07 -44.28
CA ALA A 165 -36.02 -15.75 -44.47
C ALA A 165 -36.41 -15.68 -45.97
N ALA A 166 -35.52 -16.03 -46.91
CA ALA A 166 -35.76 -15.94 -48.35
C ALA A 166 -35.23 -17.16 -49.12
N ASN A 167 -35.97 -18.28 -48.97
CA ASN A 167 -36.25 -19.24 -50.04
C ASN A 167 -35.21 -20.36 -50.30
N ASP A 168 -34.81 -21.09 -49.26
CA ASP A 168 -34.27 -22.43 -49.43
C ASP A 168 -35.38 -23.50 -49.52
N ALA A 169 -35.91 -23.69 -50.72
CA ALA A 169 -36.73 -24.86 -51.05
C ALA A 169 -35.91 -26.17 -51.21
N ALA A 170 -34.62 -26.18 -50.86
CA ALA A 170 -33.66 -27.26 -51.11
C ALA A 170 -32.74 -27.63 -49.92
N GLY A 171 -33.09 -27.28 -48.69
CA GLY A 171 -32.52 -27.82 -47.44
C GLY A 171 -30.99 -27.76 -47.30
N GLY A 172 -30.33 -26.73 -47.83
CA GLY A 172 -28.92 -26.47 -47.59
C GLY A 172 -28.70 -25.99 -46.15
N ALA A 173 -27.75 -26.60 -45.44
CA ALA A 173 -27.38 -26.13 -44.11
C ALA A 173 -26.81 -24.69 -44.21
N ASP A 174 -27.37 -23.77 -43.44
CA ASP A 174 -26.81 -22.43 -43.29
C ASP A 174 -25.41 -22.53 -42.66
N THR A 175 -24.47 -21.79 -43.25
CA THR A 175 -23.07 -21.75 -42.81
C THR A 175 -22.63 -20.34 -42.42
N LEU A 176 -23.54 -19.36 -42.47
CA LEU A 176 -23.26 -17.97 -42.16
C LEU A 176 -23.78 -17.62 -40.77
N ILE A 177 -22.98 -16.85 -40.04
CA ILE A 177 -23.34 -16.33 -38.72
C ILE A 177 -23.42 -14.82 -38.83
N ARG A 178 -24.53 -14.23 -38.37
CA ARG A 178 -24.65 -12.79 -38.24
C ARG A 178 -24.05 -12.37 -36.90
N MET A 179 -22.99 -11.57 -36.96
CA MET A 179 -22.45 -10.90 -35.79
C MET A 179 -22.94 -9.45 -35.77
N GLN A 180 -23.58 -9.05 -34.67
CA GLN A 180 -23.96 -7.66 -34.44
C GLN A 180 -23.15 -7.11 -33.27
N MET A 181 -22.70 -5.87 -33.43
CA MET A 181 -22.06 -5.07 -32.40
C MET A 181 -23.10 -4.05 -31.90
N THR A 182 -23.33 -4.02 -30.59
CA THR A 182 -24.14 -3.00 -29.91
C THR A 182 -23.32 -2.28 -28.86
#